data_AF-A0A7K1DNN2-F1
#
_entry.id   AF-A0A7K1DNN2-F1
#
_cell.length_a   1.000
_cell.length_b   1.000
_cell.length_c   1.000
_cell.angle_alpha   90.00
_cell.angle_beta   90.00
_cell.angle_gamma   90.00
#
_symmetry.space_group_name_H-M   'P 1'
#
loop_
_entity.id
_entity.type
_entity.pdbx_description
1 polymer ?
#
loop_
_entity_poly.entity_id
_entity_poly.type
_entity_poly.pdbx_seq_one_letter_code
_entity_poly.pdbx_strand_id
1 'polypeptide(L)' 'MSTLILTDDEQKVIQLTEELLREFPPKTTDAVTFLGAQYDKGLAWVHFEVGCGGLGLNPKLQRQINEQVFA' A
#
# COMPACT_ATOMS: atom_id res chain seq x y z
N MET A 1 27.47 5.64 4.85
CA MET A 1 26.10 5.19 5.13
C MET A 1 25.17 6.19 4.49
N SER A 2 24.75 5.95 3.24
CA SER A 2 23.80 6.84 2.57
C SER A 2 22.42 6.59 3.15
N THR A 3 21.91 7.51 3.96
CA THR A 3 20.50 7.54 4.31
C THR A 3 19.72 7.73 3.02
N LEU A 4 18.97 6.71 2.59
CA LEU A 4 18.01 6.85 1.50
C LEU A 4 16.94 7.84 1.97
N ILE A 5 16.97 9.06 1.43
CA ILE A 5 15.87 10.00 1.63
C ILE A 5 14.74 9.48 0.74
N LEU A 6 13.72 8.90 1.38
CA LEU A 6 12.48 8.53 0.72
C LEU A 6 11.75 9.81 0.32
N THR A 7 11.20 9.81 -0.89
CA THR A 7 10.26 10.83 -1.35
C THR A 7 9.00 10.82 -0.50
N ASP A 8 8.26 11.94 -0.48
CA ASP A 8 6.98 12.04 0.24
C ASP A 8 5.98 10.96 -0.21
N ASP A 9 5.97 10.62 -1.50
CA ASP A 9 5.13 9.56 -2.05
C ASP A 9 5.53 8.17 -1.53
N GLU A 10 6.83 7.87 -1.45
CA GLU A 10 7.31 6.61 -0.88
C GLU A 10 6.96 6.51 0.60
N GLN A 11 7.13 7.59 1.37
CA GLN A 11 6.76 7.63 2.79
C GLN A 11 5.27 7.40 2.99
N LYS A 12 4.43 8.03 2.17
CA LYS A 12 2.97 7.85 2.20
C LYS A 12 2.58 6.40 1.92
N VAL A 13 3.18 5.77 0.91
CA VAL A 13 2.93 4.37 0.56
C VAL A 13 3.32 3.43 1.70
N ILE A 14 4.48 3.65 2.33
CA ILE A 14 4.91 2.85 3.49
C ILE A 14 3.92 2.97 4.63
N GLN A 15 3.58 4.19 5.02
CA GLN A 15 2.69 4.43 6.15
C GLN A 15 1.33 3.75 5.94
N LEU A 16 0.71 3.91 4.77
CA LEU A 16 -0.59 3.31 4.49
C LEU A 16 -0.53 1.78 4.45
N THR A 17 0.58 1.21 3.97
CA THR A 17 0.77 -0.24 3.92
C THR A 17 0.96 -0.82 5.32
N GLU A 18 1.72 -0.14 6.18
CA GLU A 18 1.86 -0.52 7.59
C GLU A 18 0.53 -0.44 8.35
N GLU A 19 -0.27 0.59 8.10
CA GLU A 19 -1.62 0.73 8.66
C GLU A 19 -2.54 -0.40 8.18
N LEU A 20 -2.51 -0.74 6.88
CA LEU A 20 -3.26 -1.87 6.33
C LEU A 20 -2.90 -3.17 7.04
N LEU A 21 -1.61 -3.49 7.16
CA LEU A 21 -1.15 -4.75 7.77
C LEU A 21 -1.42 -4.81 9.27
N ARG A 22 -1.43 -3.66 9.96
CA ARG A 22 -1.77 -3.55 11.38
C ARG A 22 -3.26 -3.76 11.63
N GLU A 23 -4.11 -3.13 10.83
CA GLU A 23 -5.57 -3.21 10.97
C GLU A 23 -6.13 -4.53 10.44
N PHE A 24 -5.55 -5.05 9.36
CA PHE A 24 -6.00 -6.24 8.65
C PHE A 24 -4.83 -7.23 8.48
N PRO A 25 -4.37 -7.92 9.53
CA PRO A 25 -3.28 -8.87 9.40
C PRO A 25 -3.66 -10.00 8.42
N PRO A 26 -2.86 -10.27 7.35
CA PRO A 26 -3.23 -11.23 6.29
C PRO A 26 -3.45 -12.67 6.77
N LYS A 27 -2.85 -13.04 7.91
CA LYS A 27 -2.95 -14.39 8.49
C LYS A 27 -4.26 -14.64 9.23
N THR A 28 -4.96 -13.58 9.63
CA THR A 28 -6.19 -13.65 10.44
C THR A 28 -7.37 -12.95 9.80
N THR A 29 -7.13 -12.24 8.69
CA THR A 29 -8.17 -11.55 7.91
C THR A 29 -8.45 -12.38 6.66
N ASP A 30 -9.72 -12.57 6.32
CA ASP A 30 -10.07 -13.23 5.07
C ASP A 30 -9.67 -12.37 3.85
N ALA A 31 -9.48 -13.04 2.71
CA ALA A 31 -8.97 -12.38 1.50
C ALA A 31 -9.88 -11.26 0.99
N VAL A 32 -11.21 -11.39 1.09
CA VAL A 32 -12.14 -10.38 0.57
C VAL A 32 -12.08 -9.12 1.43
N THR A 33 -12.10 -9.28 2.75
CA THR A 33 -11.95 -8.15 3.68
C THR A 33 -10.60 -7.46 3.51
N PHE A 34 -9.51 -8.23 3.38
CA PHE A 34 -8.17 -7.67 3.19
C PHE A 34 -8.06 -6.88 1.87
N LEU A 35 -8.50 -7.47 0.75
CA LEU A 35 -8.43 -6.82 -0.57
C LEU A 35 -9.36 -5.61 -0.65
N GLY A 36 -10.51 -5.64 0.03
CA GLY A 36 -11.38 -4.47 0.20
C GLY A 36 -10.68 -3.33 0.94
N ALA A 37 -10.06 -3.61 2.08
CA ALA A 37 -9.30 -2.61 2.84
C ALA A 37 -8.09 -2.08 2.05
N GLN A 38 -7.41 -2.94 1.29
CA GLN A 38 -6.32 -2.54 0.40
C GLN A 38 -6.82 -1.58 -0.68
N TYR A 39 -7.99 -1.85 -1.27
CA TYR A 39 -8.63 -0.98 -2.25
C TYR A 39 -9.02 0.37 -1.62
N ASP A 40 -9.69 0.36 -0.47
CA ASP A 40 -10.15 1.57 0.22
C ASP A 40 -9.00 2.50 0.62
N LYS A 41 -7.84 1.93 0.98
CA LYS A 41 -6.61 2.70 1.27
C LYS A 41 -5.83 3.15 0.02
N GLY A 42 -6.29 2.79 -1.18
CA GLY A 42 -5.65 3.17 -2.45
C GLY A 42 -4.40 2.35 -2.80
N LEU A 43 -4.25 1.16 -2.21
CA LEU A 43 -3.06 0.31 -2.33
C LEU A 43 -3.27 -0.88 -3.29
N ALA A 44 -4.44 -1.01 -3.91
CA ALA A 44 -4.70 -2.08 -4.87
C ALA A 44 -3.89 -1.86 -6.17
N TRP A 45 -3.92 -0.64 -6.68
CA TRP A 45 -3.20 -0.20 -7.88
C TRP A 45 -2.89 1.30 -7.77
N VAL A 46 -1.71 1.62 -7.25
CA VAL A 46 -1.34 2.95 -6.73
C VAL A 46 -1.48 4.11 -7.73
N HIS A 47 -1.44 3.82 -9.03
CA HIS A 47 -1.48 4.81 -10.10
C HIS A 47 -2.89 5.22 -10.54
N PHE A 48 -3.93 4.49 -10.13
CA PHE A 48 -5.30 4.97 -10.31
C PHE A 48 -5.61 6.12 -9.38
N GLU A 49 -6.67 6.86 -9.69
CA GLU A 49 -7.15 7.97 -8.89
C GLU A 49 -7.60 7.52 -7.48
N VAL A 50 -7.61 8.48 -6.56
CA VAL A 50 -8.17 8.29 -5.21
C VAL A 50 -9.65 7.92 -5.32
N GLY A 51 -10.06 6.88 -4.60
CA GLY A 51 -11.42 6.31 -4.67
C GLY A 51 -11.58 5.19 -5.70
N CYS A 52 -10.57 4.96 -6.56
CA CYS A 52 -10.55 3.88 -7.55
C CYS A 52 -9.53 2.78 -7.21
N GLY A 53 -9.15 2.64 -5.94
CA GLY A 53 -8.13 1.68 -5.50
C GLY A 53 -6.69 2.16 -5.67
N GLY A 54 -6.48 3.44 -5.99
CA GLY A 54 -5.17 4.06 -6.16
C GLY A 54 -5.01 5.38 -5.40
N LEU A 55 -3.83 5.99 -5.55
CA LEU A 55 -3.44 7.26 -4.92
C LEU A 55 -2.99 8.32 -5.95
N GLY A 56 -3.08 8.02 -7.24
CA GLY A 56 -2.60 8.85 -8.35
C GLY A 56 -1.08 8.95 -8.42
N LEU A 57 -0.34 7.98 -7.86
CA LEU A 57 1.12 8.03 -7.74
C LEU A 57 1.83 7.27 -8.86
N ASN A 58 3.16 7.38 -8.88
CA ASN A 58 3.99 6.67 -9.84
C ASN A 58 3.78 5.13 -9.76
N PRO A 59 3.47 4.43 -10.87
CA PRO A 59 3.30 2.98 -10.88
C PRO A 59 4.49 2.18 -10.32
N LYS A 60 5.70 2.75 -10.33
CA LYS A 60 6.89 2.11 -9.74
C LYS A 60 6.74 1.80 -8.25
N LEU A 61 5.93 2.58 -7.53
CA LEU A 61 5.68 2.38 -6.10
C LEU A 61 4.84 1.12 -5.82
N GLN A 62 4.14 0.58 -6.83
CA GLN A 62 3.36 -0.66 -6.66
C GLN A 62 4.23 -1.83 -6.19
N ARG A 63 5.48 -1.90 -6.66
CA ARG A 63 6.39 -2.98 -6.26
C ARG A 63 6.59 -3.02 -4.75
N GLN A 64 6.77 -1.86 -4.14
CA GLN A 64 7.03 -1.74 -2.70
C GLN A 64 5.80 -2.16 -1.86
N ILE A 65 4.59 -1.83 -2.32
CA ILE A 65 3.35 -2.30 -1.70
C ILE A 65 3.30 -3.83 -1.74
N ASN A 66 3.51 -4.42 -2.92
CA ASN A 66 3.45 -5.86 -3.10
C ASN A 66 4.50 -6.58 -2.26
N GLU A 67 5.74 -6.07 -2.19
CA GLU A 67 6.80 -6.62 -1.35
C GLU A 67 6.44 -6.65 0.13
N GLN A 68 5.73 -5.64 0.64
CA GLN A 68 5.31 -5.61 2.05
C GLN A 68 4.06 -6.44 2.33
N VAL A 69 3.10 -6.46 1.40
CA VAL A 69 1.84 -7.21 1.56
C VAL A 69 2.02 -8.72 1.42
N PHE A 70 2.96 -9.17 0.57
CA PHE A 70 3.21 -10.58 0.30
C PHE A 70 4.46 -11.17 0.97
N ALA A 71 5.11 -10.42 1.87
CA ALA A 71 6.20 -10.92 2.71
C ALA A 71 5.70 -11.89 3.80
#